data_AF-A0A5D0CM73-F1
#
_entry.id   AF-A0A5D0CM73-F1
#
_cell.length_a   1.000
_cell.length_b   1.000
_cell.length_c   1.000
_cell.angle_alpha   90.00
_cell.angle_beta   90.00
_cell.angle_gamma   90.00
#
_symmetry.space_group_name_H-M   'P 1'
#
loop_
_entity.id
_entity.type
_entity.pdbx_description
1 polymer ?
#
loop_
_entity_poly.entity_id
_entity_poly.type
_entity_poly.pdbx_seq_one_letter_code
_entity_poly.pdbx_strand_id
1 'polypeptide(L)'
;MRWKREASLAERVSAVNEVFRYLTQDHETEEYLTFFTLLEKMKNIPPLLDFYGEEFVQYLIELLPKIEDKYDRALLIETLVQCFYSCEAVDKSYCLELLDEYMLCVREYAANIDDIIQCLYGFFHAGISKSEAVVKLVENLDSKEYLLRILSRLEIDDSVNVSKDRSEWLAEAKELSSISWRSGIIAQFLLLVHPHVRKYAEVSQITFLYDSYAGVYADCWPRGLLPNRKETLIAANVLSIKEIRILERLDELINTQKKDLDSPEVRKLYDDFFEGKDPFEVIFSLQGKE
;
A
#
# COMPACT_ATOMS: atom_id res chain seq x y z
N MET A 1 27.99 -39.84 11.01
CA MET A 1 26.60 -39.86 10.50
C MET A 1 26.53 -38.94 9.30
N ARG A 2 26.10 -39.48 8.16
CA ARG A 2 26.07 -38.82 6.86
C ARG A 2 24.94 -37.80 6.82
N TRP A 3 25.29 -36.56 6.49
CA TRP A 3 24.56 -35.59 5.67
C TRP A 3 23.15 -36.06 5.27
N LYS A 4 22.11 -35.49 5.90
CA LYS A 4 20.75 -35.54 5.37
C LYS A 4 20.82 -34.97 3.95
N ARG A 5 20.40 -35.74 2.95
CA ARG A 5 20.16 -35.21 1.60
C ARG A 5 19.14 -34.09 1.76
N GLU A 6 19.53 -32.86 1.48
CA GLU A 6 18.59 -31.78 1.28
C GLU A 6 17.72 -32.18 0.08
N ALA A 7 16.40 -32.24 0.29
CA ALA A 7 15.46 -32.45 -0.80
C ALA A 7 15.68 -31.35 -1.84
N SER A 8 15.64 -31.72 -3.12
CA SER A 8 15.67 -30.76 -4.21
C SER A 8 14.51 -29.76 -4.08
N LEU A 9 14.64 -28.57 -4.67
CA LEU A 9 13.57 -27.58 -4.68
C LEU A 9 12.25 -28.19 -5.21
N ALA A 10 12.34 -28.99 -6.28
CA ALA A 10 11.19 -29.68 -6.87
C ALA A 10 10.49 -30.65 -5.89
N GLU A 11 11.26 -31.44 -5.13
CA GLU A 11 10.69 -32.37 -4.13
C GLU A 11 10.00 -31.61 -2.99
N ARG A 12 10.53 -30.45 -2.58
CA ARG A 12 9.90 -29.60 -1.55
C ARG A 12 8.61 -28.96 -2.05
N VAL A 13 8.62 -28.41 -3.27
CA VAL A 13 7.44 -27.83 -3.92
C VAL A 13 6.32 -28.87 -4.04
N SER A 14 6.64 -30.07 -4.54
CA SER A 14 5.67 -31.15 -4.70
C SER A 14 5.04 -31.57 -3.36
N ALA A 15 5.83 -31.76 -2.32
CA ALA A 15 5.32 -32.13 -0.99
C ALA A 15 4.38 -31.06 -0.41
N VAL A 16 4.69 -29.78 -0.61
CA VAL A 16 3.84 -28.69 -0.14
C VAL A 16 2.52 -28.64 -0.91
N ASN A 17 2.53 -28.86 -2.22
CA ASN A 17 1.30 -28.93 -3.03
C ASN A 17 0.41 -30.12 -2.65
N GLU A 18 0.98 -31.27 -2.28
CA GLU A 18 0.21 -32.38 -1.73
C GLU A 18 -0.48 -32.02 -0.42
N VAL A 19 0.19 -31.27 0.46
CA VAL A 19 -0.41 -30.76 1.70
C VAL A 19 -1.57 -29.82 1.39
N PHE A 20 -1.40 -28.85 0.49
CA PHE A 20 -2.49 -27.93 0.13
C PHE A 20 -3.70 -28.66 -0.47
N ARG A 21 -3.49 -29.67 -1.32
CA ARG A 21 -4.57 -30.51 -1.85
C ARG A 21 -5.26 -31.32 -0.77
N TYR A 22 -4.52 -31.83 0.21
CA TYR A 22 -5.10 -32.54 1.35
C TYR A 22 -5.98 -31.61 2.19
N LEU A 23 -5.50 -30.40 2.47
CA LEU A 23 -6.20 -29.44 3.32
C LEU A 23 -7.54 -28.95 2.74
N THR A 24 -7.82 -29.24 1.48
CA THR A 24 -8.93 -28.66 0.71
C THR A 24 -9.89 -29.72 0.17
N GLN A 25 -9.77 -30.97 0.63
CA GLN A 25 -10.61 -32.07 0.16
C GLN A 25 -12.08 -31.93 0.57
N ASP A 26 -12.34 -31.33 1.73
CA ASP A 26 -13.67 -31.15 2.30
C ASP A 26 -13.79 -29.78 2.97
N HIS A 27 -14.76 -28.99 2.54
CA HIS A 27 -14.91 -27.57 2.90
C HIS A 27 -15.45 -27.37 4.33
N GLU A 28 -15.99 -28.41 4.97
CA GLU A 28 -16.57 -28.30 6.33
C GLU A 28 -15.62 -28.79 7.43
N THR A 29 -14.31 -28.75 7.18
CA THR A 29 -13.29 -29.37 8.04
C THR A 29 -12.30 -28.37 8.65
N GLU A 30 -11.64 -28.77 9.75
CA GLU A 30 -10.56 -27.99 10.36
C GLU A 30 -9.35 -27.84 9.42
N GLU A 31 -9.15 -28.82 8.55
CA GLU A 31 -8.16 -28.80 7.48
C GLU A 31 -8.41 -27.65 6.50
N TYR A 32 -9.66 -27.43 6.09
CA TYR A 32 -10.03 -26.31 5.20
C TYR A 32 -9.82 -24.96 5.88
N LEU A 33 -10.20 -24.83 7.16
CA LEU A 33 -9.92 -23.62 7.93
C LEU A 33 -8.42 -23.38 8.10
N THR A 34 -7.64 -24.46 8.25
CA THR A 34 -6.17 -24.40 8.33
C THR A 34 -5.58 -23.90 7.01
N PHE A 35 -6.12 -24.31 5.87
CA PHE A 35 -5.70 -23.81 4.56
C PHE A 35 -5.82 -22.28 4.46
N PHE A 36 -6.98 -21.71 4.77
CA PHE A 36 -7.16 -20.25 4.70
C PHE A 36 -6.33 -19.50 5.74
N THR A 37 -6.18 -20.07 6.94
CA THR A 37 -5.28 -19.49 7.95
C THR A 37 -3.84 -19.42 7.44
N LEU A 38 -3.37 -20.42 6.71
CA LEU A 38 -2.05 -20.40 6.07
C LEU A 38 -1.98 -19.37 4.95
N LEU A 39 -3.00 -19.30 4.08
CA LEU A 39 -3.05 -18.30 2.99
C LEU A 39 -3.00 -16.87 3.52
N GLU A 40 -3.72 -16.57 4.60
CA GLU A 40 -3.72 -15.24 5.25
C GLU A 40 -2.32 -14.81 5.70
N LYS A 41 -1.48 -15.75 6.13
CA LYS A 41 -0.08 -15.46 6.48
C LYS A 41 0.82 -15.40 5.25
N MET A 42 0.57 -16.25 4.26
CA MET A 42 1.39 -16.36 3.06
C MET A 42 1.26 -15.15 2.13
N LYS A 43 0.07 -14.56 1.98
CA LYS A 43 -0.15 -13.42 1.06
C LYS A 43 0.79 -12.23 1.30
N ASN A 44 1.33 -12.10 2.51
CA ASN A 44 2.23 -11.02 2.89
C ASN A 44 3.72 -11.33 2.67
N ILE A 45 4.05 -12.45 2.03
CA ILE A 45 5.42 -12.91 1.77
C ILE A 45 5.65 -13.14 0.26
N PRO A 46 5.53 -12.10 -0.59
CA PRO A 46 5.87 -12.23 -2.01
C PRO A 46 7.38 -12.45 -2.21
N PRO A 47 7.82 -13.09 -3.32
CA PRO A 47 7.03 -13.69 -4.40
C PRO A 47 6.67 -15.17 -4.14
N LEU A 48 5.38 -15.48 -3.99
CA LEU A 48 4.92 -16.84 -3.66
C LEU A 48 5.23 -17.88 -4.75
N LEU A 49 5.19 -17.48 -6.02
CA LEU A 49 5.48 -18.37 -7.15
C LEU A 49 6.88 -18.98 -7.06
N ASP A 50 7.88 -18.21 -6.62
CA ASP A 50 9.27 -18.66 -6.55
C ASP A 50 9.49 -19.76 -5.48
N PHE A 51 8.64 -19.77 -4.45
CA PHE A 51 8.72 -20.72 -3.34
C PHE A 51 7.85 -21.95 -3.53
N TYR A 52 6.64 -21.77 -4.08
CA TYR A 52 5.61 -22.81 -4.16
C TYR A 52 5.38 -23.35 -5.59
N GLY A 53 5.98 -22.71 -6.60
CA GLY A 53 5.97 -23.16 -7.99
C GLY A 53 4.64 -22.97 -8.72
N GLU A 54 4.66 -23.21 -10.03
CA GLU A 54 3.48 -23.05 -10.91
C GLU A 54 2.32 -23.98 -10.52
N GLU A 55 2.62 -25.19 -10.03
CA GLU A 55 1.61 -26.15 -9.59
C GLU A 55 0.74 -25.60 -8.46
N PHE A 56 1.34 -24.83 -7.53
CA PHE A 56 0.60 -24.18 -6.45
C PHE A 56 -0.35 -23.13 -7.02
N VAL A 57 0.15 -22.26 -7.89
CA VAL A 57 -0.66 -21.21 -8.52
C VAL A 57 -1.81 -21.81 -9.31
N GLN A 58 -1.55 -22.81 -10.15
CA GLN A 58 -2.57 -23.50 -10.92
C GLN A 58 -3.62 -24.15 -10.00
N TYR A 59 -3.20 -24.74 -8.89
CA TYR A 59 -4.10 -25.29 -7.91
C TYR A 59 -5.02 -24.23 -7.27
N LEU A 60 -4.49 -23.04 -6.93
CA LEU A 60 -5.30 -21.92 -6.44
C LEU A 60 -6.30 -21.44 -7.50
N ILE A 61 -5.89 -21.32 -8.77
CA ILE A 61 -6.76 -20.93 -9.89
C ILE A 61 -7.94 -21.92 -10.02
N GLU A 62 -7.67 -23.22 -9.91
CA GLU A 62 -8.69 -24.28 -9.97
C GLU A 62 -9.60 -24.35 -8.74
N LEU A 63 -9.14 -23.83 -7.61
CA LEU A 63 -9.91 -23.78 -6.37
C LEU A 63 -10.89 -22.60 -6.36
N LEU A 64 -10.48 -21.44 -6.89
CA LEU A 64 -11.25 -20.19 -6.88
C LEU A 64 -12.74 -20.33 -7.27
N PRO A 65 -13.11 -20.96 -8.41
CA PRO A 65 -14.52 -21.08 -8.80
C PRO A 65 -15.35 -21.95 -7.84
N LYS A 66 -14.72 -22.74 -6.96
CA LYS A 66 -15.39 -23.65 -6.01
C LYS A 66 -15.64 -23.03 -4.63
N ILE A 67 -15.11 -21.83 -4.37
CA ILE A 67 -15.26 -21.15 -3.08
C ILE A 67 -16.53 -20.30 -3.09
N GLU A 68 -17.50 -20.65 -2.26
CA GLU A 68 -18.75 -19.89 -2.12
C GLU A 68 -18.63 -18.72 -1.14
N ASP A 69 -17.84 -18.88 -0.08
CA ASP A 69 -17.65 -17.82 0.92
C ASP A 69 -16.85 -16.64 0.33
N LYS A 70 -17.39 -15.44 0.51
CA LYS A 70 -16.82 -14.21 -0.06
C LYS A 70 -15.48 -13.82 0.57
N TYR A 71 -15.26 -14.12 1.85
CA TYR A 71 -14.02 -13.78 2.57
C TYR A 71 -12.90 -14.70 2.11
N ASP A 72 -13.18 -16.00 2.04
CA ASP A 72 -12.25 -17.00 1.50
C ASP A 72 -11.91 -16.72 0.03
N ARG A 73 -12.92 -16.33 -0.76
CA ARG A 73 -12.72 -15.94 -2.16
C ARG A 73 -11.84 -14.69 -2.28
N ALA A 74 -12.09 -13.65 -1.49
CA ALA A 74 -11.25 -12.45 -1.46
C ALA A 74 -9.80 -12.80 -1.10
N LEU A 75 -9.60 -13.59 -0.05
CA LEU A 75 -8.29 -14.01 0.41
C LEU A 75 -7.53 -14.85 -0.64
N LEU A 76 -8.23 -15.73 -1.37
CA LEU A 76 -7.61 -16.49 -2.44
C LEU A 76 -7.20 -15.60 -3.62
N ILE A 77 -8.04 -14.65 -4.02
CA ILE A 77 -7.69 -13.68 -5.07
C ILE A 77 -6.48 -12.83 -4.65
N GLU A 78 -6.49 -12.33 -3.42
CA GLU A 78 -5.36 -11.58 -2.86
C GLU A 78 -4.07 -12.40 -2.92
N THR A 79 -4.13 -13.68 -2.56
CA THR A 79 -2.98 -14.59 -2.62
C THR A 79 -2.50 -14.80 -4.07
N LEU A 80 -3.43 -15.09 -5.00
CA LEU A 80 -3.12 -15.29 -6.42
C LEU A 80 -2.40 -14.09 -7.02
N VAL A 81 -2.90 -12.89 -6.74
CA VAL A 81 -2.30 -11.64 -7.24
C VAL A 81 -0.87 -11.46 -6.71
N GLN A 82 -0.59 -11.87 -5.47
CA GLN A 82 0.77 -11.82 -4.90
C GLN A 82 1.70 -12.87 -5.52
N CYS A 83 1.18 -13.99 -6.03
CA CYS A 83 1.96 -14.93 -6.84
C CYS A 83 2.41 -14.30 -8.17
N PHE A 84 1.64 -13.36 -8.72
CA PHE A 84 1.93 -12.71 -10.00
C PHE A 84 2.92 -11.56 -9.92
N TYR A 85 3.30 -11.11 -8.72
CA TYR A 85 4.15 -9.94 -8.52
C TYR A 85 5.50 -9.99 -9.26
N SER A 86 6.08 -11.18 -9.43
CA SER A 86 7.33 -11.41 -10.17
C SER A 86 7.14 -12.07 -11.54
N CYS A 87 5.89 -12.32 -11.97
CA CYS A 87 5.60 -13.10 -13.16
C CYS A 87 5.27 -12.19 -14.36
N GLU A 88 6.23 -12.03 -15.28
CA GLU A 88 6.04 -11.23 -16.50
C GLU A 88 5.07 -11.86 -17.53
N ALA A 89 4.63 -13.11 -17.30
CA ALA A 89 3.91 -13.92 -18.29
C ALA A 89 2.40 -14.10 -18.00
N VAL A 90 1.82 -13.40 -17.02
CA VAL A 90 0.40 -13.55 -16.71
C VAL A 90 -0.44 -12.86 -17.79
N ASP A 91 -1.42 -13.59 -18.30
CA ASP A 91 -2.35 -13.04 -19.29
C ASP A 91 -3.16 -11.90 -18.67
N LYS A 92 -3.04 -10.71 -19.26
CA LYS A 92 -3.78 -9.52 -18.85
C LYS A 92 -5.30 -9.76 -18.85
N SER A 93 -5.81 -10.59 -19.78
CA SER A 93 -7.24 -10.89 -19.85
C SER A 93 -7.72 -11.63 -18.59
N TYR A 94 -6.92 -12.59 -18.12
CA TYR A 94 -7.18 -13.30 -16.87
C TYR A 94 -7.08 -12.37 -15.66
N CYS A 95 -6.09 -11.48 -15.60
CA CYS A 95 -6.00 -10.49 -14.52
C CYS A 95 -7.23 -9.55 -14.46
N LEU A 96 -7.81 -9.21 -15.61
CA LEU A 96 -9.03 -8.41 -15.68
C LEU A 96 -10.24 -9.14 -15.11
N GLU A 97 -10.42 -10.41 -15.49
CA GLU A 97 -11.49 -11.26 -14.95
C GLU A 97 -11.35 -11.41 -13.42
N LEU A 98 -10.13 -11.65 -12.96
CA LEU A 98 -9.82 -11.78 -11.54
C LEU A 98 -10.08 -10.46 -10.77
N LEU A 99 -9.76 -9.32 -11.37
CA LEU A 99 -10.08 -8.01 -10.81
C LEU A 99 -11.60 -7.80 -10.70
N ASP A 100 -12.36 -8.20 -11.72
CA ASP A 100 -13.82 -8.12 -11.69
C ASP A 100 -14.42 -8.97 -10.57
N GLU A 101 -13.93 -10.20 -10.39
CA GLU A 101 -14.34 -11.03 -9.25
C GLU A 101 -13.96 -10.40 -7.91
N TYR A 102 -12.77 -9.79 -7.82
CA TYR A 102 -12.35 -9.11 -6.60
C TYR A 102 -13.24 -7.91 -6.27
N MET A 103 -13.66 -7.13 -7.27
CA MET A 103 -14.56 -5.99 -7.06
C MET A 103 -15.90 -6.41 -6.45
N LEU A 104 -16.42 -7.59 -6.80
CA LEU A 104 -17.62 -8.15 -6.16
C LEU A 104 -17.37 -8.42 -4.67
N CYS A 105 -16.21 -9.01 -4.33
CA CYS A 105 -15.82 -9.26 -2.94
C CYS A 105 -15.66 -7.95 -2.15
N VAL A 106 -15.02 -6.94 -2.75
CA VAL A 106 -14.83 -5.61 -2.15
C VAL A 106 -16.17 -4.93 -1.90
N ARG A 107 -17.11 -5.00 -2.85
CA ARG A 107 -18.48 -4.47 -2.69
C ARG A 107 -19.22 -5.10 -1.52
N GLU A 108 -18.94 -6.36 -1.22
CA GLU A 108 -19.54 -7.10 -0.11
C GLU A 108 -18.77 -6.99 1.21
N TYR A 109 -17.78 -6.09 1.28
CA TYR A 109 -16.92 -5.86 2.45
C TYR A 109 -16.16 -7.10 2.90
N ALA A 110 -15.77 -7.95 1.94
CA ALA A 110 -15.07 -9.22 2.20
C ALA A 110 -13.56 -9.06 2.48
N ALA A 111 -13.01 -7.86 2.30
CA ALA A 111 -11.61 -7.54 2.56
C ALA A 111 -11.52 -6.23 3.35
N ASN A 112 -10.49 -6.10 4.18
CA ASN A 112 -10.17 -4.83 4.83
C ASN A 112 -9.44 -3.89 3.86
N ILE A 113 -9.35 -2.60 4.20
CA ILE A 113 -8.79 -1.60 3.29
C ILE A 113 -7.31 -1.85 3.00
N ASP A 114 -6.51 -2.32 3.96
CA ASP A 114 -5.08 -2.58 3.75
C ASP A 114 -4.88 -3.68 2.70
N ASP A 115 -5.62 -4.78 2.82
CA ASP A 115 -5.60 -5.89 1.89
C ASP A 115 -6.07 -5.47 0.49
N ILE A 116 -7.13 -4.65 0.40
CA ILE A 116 -7.61 -4.10 -0.87
C ILE A 116 -6.52 -3.29 -1.57
N ILE A 117 -5.87 -2.39 -0.85
CA ILE A 117 -4.83 -1.54 -1.41
C ILE A 117 -3.65 -2.39 -1.89
N GLN A 118 -3.21 -3.36 -1.10
CA GLN A 118 -2.12 -4.27 -1.48
C GLN A 118 -2.48 -5.13 -2.69
N CYS A 119 -3.71 -5.65 -2.76
CA CYS A 119 -4.20 -6.41 -3.90
C CYS A 119 -4.24 -5.56 -5.18
N LEU A 120 -4.73 -4.32 -5.10
CA LEU A 120 -4.76 -3.39 -6.23
C LEU A 120 -3.35 -3.05 -6.73
N TYR A 121 -2.38 -2.86 -5.84
CA TYR A 121 -0.99 -2.70 -6.25
C TYR A 121 -0.46 -3.94 -6.96
N GLY A 122 -0.81 -5.14 -6.52
CA GLY A 122 -0.44 -6.37 -7.22
C GLY A 122 -1.03 -6.44 -8.64
N PHE A 123 -2.29 -6.03 -8.82
CA PHE A 123 -2.88 -5.89 -10.17
C PHE A 123 -2.14 -4.86 -11.04
N PHE A 124 -1.67 -3.74 -10.47
CA PHE A 124 -0.88 -2.77 -11.22
C PHE A 124 0.46 -3.34 -11.70
N HIS A 125 1.12 -4.15 -10.86
CA HIS A 125 2.34 -4.86 -11.26
C HIS A 125 2.06 -5.89 -12.35
N ALA A 126 0.89 -6.53 -12.32
CA ALA A 126 0.42 -7.44 -13.37
C ALA A 126 -0.05 -6.73 -14.67
N GLY A 127 0.12 -5.41 -14.78
CA GLY A 127 -0.16 -4.66 -16.02
C GLY A 127 -1.59 -4.11 -16.16
N ILE A 128 -2.40 -4.18 -15.11
CA ILE A 128 -3.67 -3.46 -15.03
C ILE A 128 -3.37 -1.97 -14.81
N SER A 129 -4.04 -1.09 -15.56
CA SER A 129 -3.83 0.35 -15.38
C SER A 129 -4.53 0.86 -14.11
N LYS A 130 -3.93 1.84 -13.44
CA LYS A 130 -4.56 2.50 -12.27
C LYS A 130 -5.94 3.04 -12.60
N SER A 131 -6.08 3.69 -13.77
CA SER A 131 -7.36 4.28 -14.21
C SER A 131 -8.46 3.23 -14.36
N GLU A 132 -8.15 2.05 -14.90
CA GLU A 132 -9.09 0.95 -15.09
C GLU A 132 -9.58 0.38 -13.75
N ALA A 133 -8.67 0.16 -12.78
CA ALA A 133 -9.07 -0.29 -11.45
C ALA A 133 -9.89 0.75 -10.69
N VAL A 134 -9.55 2.04 -10.81
CA VAL A 134 -10.33 3.12 -10.19
C VAL A 134 -11.73 3.19 -10.79
N VAL A 135 -11.88 3.10 -12.12
CA VAL A 135 -13.21 3.06 -12.76
C VAL A 135 -14.03 1.89 -12.21
N LYS A 136 -13.46 0.69 -12.15
CA LYS A 136 -14.16 -0.48 -11.59
C LYS A 136 -14.57 -0.29 -10.13
N LEU A 137 -13.71 0.27 -9.27
CA LEU A 137 -14.07 0.58 -7.88
C LEU A 137 -15.25 1.55 -7.80
N VAL A 138 -15.18 2.63 -8.57
CA VAL A 138 -16.21 3.69 -8.58
C VAL A 138 -17.55 3.16 -9.10
N GLU A 139 -17.53 2.27 -10.09
CA GLU A 139 -18.73 1.68 -10.69
C GLU A 139 -19.36 0.58 -9.83
N ASN A 140 -18.56 -0.16 -9.05
CA ASN A 140 -19.05 -1.28 -8.24
C ASN A 140 -19.44 -0.89 -6.81
N LEU A 141 -18.88 0.20 -6.25
CA LEU A 141 -19.12 0.59 -4.86
C LEU A 141 -20.23 1.63 -4.71
N ASP A 142 -21.28 1.28 -3.97
CA ASP A 142 -22.38 2.20 -3.65
C ASP A 142 -22.09 3.10 -2.44
N SER A 143 -21.23 2.65 -1.53
CA SER A 143 -20.86 3.42 -0.34
C SER A 143 -19.80 4.47 -0.67
N LYS A 144 -20.20 5.75 -0.63
CA LYS A 144 -19.29 6.89 -0.78
C LYS A 144 -18.14 6.82 0.22
N GLU A 145 -18.46 6.67 1.51
CA GLU A 145 -17.46 6.67 2.58
C GLU A 145 -16.41 5.57 2.36
N TYR A 146 -16.86 4.36 2.02
CA TYR A 146 -15.96 3.23 1.81
C TYR A 146 -15.07 3.44 0.58
N LEU A 147 -15.66 3.92 -0.53
CA LEU A 147 -14.92 4.28 -1.74
C LEU A 147 -13.85 5.35 -1.44
N LEU A 148 -14.21 6.42 -0.72
CA LEU A 148 -13.27 7.49 -0.36
C LEU A 148 -12.10 6.96 0.47
N ARG A 149 -12.35 6.05 1.42
CA ARG A 149 -11.30 5.44 2.24
C ARG A 149 -10.32 4.58 1.43
N ILE A 150 -10.80 3.91 0.39
CA ILE A 150 -9.93 3.14 -0.53
C ILE A 150 -9.18 4.11 -1.45
N LEU A 151 -9.90 4.98 -2.18
CA LEU A 151 -9.32 5.84 -3.20
C LEU A 151 -8.35 6.89 -2.63
N SER A 152 -8.56 7.36 -1.40
CA SER A 152 -7.61 8.28 -0.72
C SER A 152 -6.23 7.68 -0.46
N ARG A 153 -6.08 6.36 -0.60
CA ARG A 153 -4.80 5.66 -0.46
C ARG A 153 -4.19 5.25 -1.80
N LEU A 154 -4.81 5.67 -2.91
CA LEU A 154 -4.33 5.42 -4.26
C LEU A 154 -3.90 6.73 -4.93
N GLU A 155 -2.98 6.59 -5.89
CA GLU A 155 -2.68 7.67 -6.82
C GLU A 155 -3.70 7.66 -7.95
N ILE A 156 -4.56 8.68 -7.97
CA ILE A 156 -5.67 8.80 -8.92
C ILE A 156 -5.25 9.72 -10.06
N ASP A 157 -5.31 9.21 -11.30
CA ASP A 157 -5.05 9.99 -12.50
C ASP A 157 -6.20 10.98 -12.79
N ASP A 158 -5.88 12.13 -13.40
CA ASP A 158 -6.83 13.09 -13.96
C ASP A 158 -7.54 12.57 -15.21
N SER A 159 -6.99 11.54 -15.86
CA SER A 159 -7.59 10.89 -17.01
C SER A 159 -8.81 10.00 -16.70
N VAL A 160 -9.09 9.73 -15.42
CA VAL A 160 -10.20 8.86 -15.01
C VAL A 160 -11.55 9.50 -15.34
N ASN A 161 -12.30 8.86 -16.24
CA ASN A 161 -13.62 9.32 -16.67
C ASN A 161 -14.72 8.46 -16.04
N VAL A 162 -15.61 9.08 -15.27
CA VAL A 162 -16.73 8.43 -14.58
C VAL A 162 -18.00 9.25 -14.75
N SER A 163 -19.16 8.67 -14.42
CA SER A 163 -20.44 9.40 -14.47
C SER A 163 -20.42 10.67 -13.58
N LYS A 164 -21.26 11.64 -13.92
CA LYS A 164 -21.26 12.96 -13.28
C LYS A 164 -21.35 12.90 -11.75
N ASP A 165 -22.27 12.11 -11.20
CA ASP A 165 -22.43 12.00 -9.74
C ASP A 165 -21.19 11.38 -9.07
N ARG A 166 -20.52 10.47 -9.77
CA ARG A 166 -19.28 9.84 -9.30
C ARG A 166 -18.05 10.75 -9.45
N SER A 167 -18.10 11.74 -10.35
CA SER A 167 -17.01 12.70 -10.54
C SER A 167 -16.79 13.58 -9.30
N GLU A 168 -17.85 13.93 -8.57
CA GLU A 168 -17.75 14.66 -7.30
C GLU A 168 -17.04 13.82 -6.24
N TRP A 169 -17.36 12.53 -6.15
CA TRP A 169 -16.73 11.62 -5.20
C TRP A 169 -15.25 11.40 -5.54
N LEU A 170 -14.93 11.35 -6.83
CA LEU A 170 -13.55 11.24 -7.29
C LEU A 170 -12.74 12.50 -6.95
N ALA A 171 -13.32 13.69 -7.11
CA ALA A 171 -12.67 14.95 -6.73
C ALA A 171 -12.40 15.00 -5.22
N GLU A 172 -13.36 14.58 -4.40
CA GLU A 172 -13.20 14.48 -2.95
C GLU A 172 -12.15 13.43 -2.57
N ALA A 173 -12.12 12.27 -3.23
CA ALA A 173 -11.09 11.24 -3.01
C ALA A 173 -9.69 11.76 -3.32
N LYS A 174 -9.53 12.56 -4.39
CA LYS A 174 -8.25 13.20 -4.74
C LYS A 174 -7.81 14.19 -3.67
N GLU A 175 -8.73 15.00 -3.15
CA GLU A 175 -8.44 15.90 -2.04
C GLU A 175 -8.00 15.13 -0.78
N LEU A 176 -8.71 14.06 -0.42
CA LEU A 176 -8.33 13.21 0.71
C LEU A 176 -6.97 12.51 0.48
N SER A 177 -6.67 12.09 -0.75
CA SER A 177 -5.36 11.55 -1.12
C SER A 177 -4.26 12.58 -0.94
N SER A 178 -4.46 13.82 -1.40
CA SER A 178 -3.52 14.93 -1.17
C SER A 178 -3.32 15.22 0.32
N ILE A 179 -4.37 15.19 1.13
CA ILE A 179 -4.28 15.35 2.60
C ILE A 179 -3.51 14.18 3.22
N SER A 180 -3.75 12.95 2.78
CA SER A 180 -3.03 11.76 3.22
C SER A 180 -1.52 11.92 2.96
N TRP A 181 -1.13 12.26 1.73
CA TRP A 181 0.26 12.55 1.37
C TRP A 181 0.86 13.67 2.21
N ARG A 182 0.13 14.79 2.35
CA ARG A 182 0.59 15.94 3.13
C ARG A 182 0.83 15.57 4.59
N SER A 183 -0.11 14.85 5.19
CA SER A 183 0.00 14.40 6.57
C SER A 183 1.17 13.45 6.78
N GLY A 184 1.37 12.49 5.88
CA GLY A 184 2.53 11.60 5.91
C GLY A 184 3.86 12.36 5.83
N ILE A 185 3.99 13.29 4.88
CA ILE A 185 5.23 14.07 4.69
C ILE A 185 5.51 14.95 5.91
N ILE A 186 4.53 15.70 6.40
CA ILE A 186 4.74 16.63 7.51
C ILE A 186 4.95 15.90 8.84
N ALA A 187 4.30 14.75 9.05
CA ALA A 187 4.55 13.91 10.21
C ALA A 187 6.03 13.47 10.28
N GLN A 188 6.64 13.12 9.14
CA GLN A 188 8.06 12.78 9.09
C GLN A 188 8.97 13.97 9.27
N PHE A 189 8.59 15.13 8.73
CA PHE A 189 9.29 16.37 9.02
C PHE A 189 9.34 16.62 10.53
N LEU A 190 8.20 16.52 11.23
CA LEU A 190 8.10 16.69 12.68
C LEU A 190 8.96 15.68 13.44
N LEU A 191 9.03 14.43 12.99
CA LEU A 191 9.89 13.41 13.59
C LEU A 191 11.37 13.81 13.58
N LEU A 192 11.82 14.53 12.55
CA LEU A 192 13.20 15.00 12.45
C LEU A 192 13.46 16.26 13.26
N VAL A 193 12.59 17.27 13.14
CA VAL A 193 12.86 18.62 13.66
C VAL A 193 12.34 18.85 15.08
N HIS A 194 11.40 18.05 15.57
CA HIS A 194 10.78 18.24 16.88
C HIS A 194 11.28 17.21 17.91
N PRO A 195 12.06 17.61 18.94
CA PRO A 195 12.77 16.68 19.81
C PRO A 195 11.84 15.78 20.64
N HIS A 196 10.66 16.27 21.05
CA HIS A 196 9.70 15.44 21.78
C HIS A 196 8.98 14.44 20.89
N VAL A 197 8.73 14.79 19.62
CA VAL A 197 8.11 13.86 18.67
C VAL A 197 9.10 12.73 18.44
N ARG A 198 10.35 13.07 18.12
CA ARG A 198 11.45 12.10 17.97
C ARG A 198 11.63 11.20 19.18
N LYS A 199 11.63 11.77 20.38
CA LYS A 199 11.87 11.01 21.64
C LYS A 199 10.77 9.98 21.92
N TYR A 200 9.53 10.28 21.56
CA TYR A 200 8.38 9.46 21.95
C TYR A 200 7.71 8.74 20.76
N ALA A 201 8.23 8.85 19.54
CA ALA A 201 7.63 8.27 18.34
C ALA A 201 7.35 6.77 18.47
N GLU A 202 8.30 5.98 18.98
CA GLU A 202 8.16 4.51 19.17
C GLU A 202 7.07 4.10 20.17
N VAL A 203 6.71 4.99 21.11
CA VAL A 203 5.67 4.73 22.14
C VAL A 203 4.41 5.56 21.93
N SER A 204 4.40 6.37 20.87
CA SER A 204 3.31 7.27 20.54
C SER A 204 2.12 6.47 19.98
N GLN A 205 0.92 6.91 20.32
CA GLN A 205 -0.31 6.44 19.65
C GLN A 205 -0.58 7.22 18.36
N ILE A 206 0.18 8.29 18.08
CA ILE A 206 0.21 8.95 16.79
C ILE A 206 1.07 8.11 15.86
N THR A 207 0.46 7.55 14.82
CA THR A 207 1.16 6.75 13.82
C THR A 207 1.98 7.64 12.90
N PHE A 208 3.28 7.34 12.81
CA PHE A 208 4.18 7.88 11.80
C PHE A 208 4.44 6.79 10.77
N LEU A 209 4.72 7.15 9.52
CA LEU A 209 5.16 6.17 8.51
C LEU A 209 6.49 5.49 8.93
N TYR A 210 7.29 6.15 9.77
CA TYR A 210 8.53 5.66 10.38
C TYR A 210 8.47 5.98 11.87
N ASP A 211 8.72 5.01 12.73
CA ASP A 211 8.70 5.17 14.19
C ASP A 211 10.00 5.76 14.76
N SER A 212 11.02 5.94 13.91
CA SER A 212 12.36 6.36 14.32
C SER A 212 13.13 7.08 13.21
N TYR A 213 14.14 7.85 13.60
CA TYR A 213 15.08 8.49 12.66
C TYR A 213 15.78 7.46 11.76
N ALA A 214 16.07 6.27 12.28
CA ALA A 214 16.72 5.20 11.53
C ALA A 214 15.87 4.76 10.32
N GLY A 215 14.54 4.66 10.49
CA GLY A 215 13.61 4.36 9.40
C GLY A 215 13.59 5.44 8.33
N VAL A 216 13.50 6.72 8.74
CA VAL A 216 13.54 7.88 7.82
C VAL A 216 14.82 7.89 6.98
N TYR A 217 15.96 7.61 7.62
CA TYR A 217 17.27 7.58 6.96
C TYR A 217 17.39 6.40 6.00
N ALA A 218 16.94 5.20 6.39
CA ALA A 218 17.00 4.01 5.56
C ALA A 218 16.19 4.15 4.27
N ASP A 219 15.02 4.81 4.33
CA ASP A 219 14.20 5.12 3.17
C ASP A 219 14.66 6.37 2.39
N CYS A 220 15.77 6.97 2.81
CA CYS A 220 16.32 8.19 2.22
C CYS A 220 15.32 9.35 2.19
N TRP A 221 14.37 9.47 3.13
CA TRP A 221 13.40 10.57 3.13
C TRP A 221 14.04 11.88 3.64
N PRO A 222 13.77 13.06 3.04
CA PRO A 222 12.94 13.32 1.87
C PRO A 222 13.70 13.20 0.53
N ARG A 223 14.99 12.88 0.54
CA ARG A 223 15.87 12.75 -0.63
C ARG A 223 15.40 11.74 -1.68
N GLY A 224 14.75 10.64 -1.30
CA GLY A 224 14.14 9.68 -2.21
C GLY A 224 12.80 10.17 -2.78
N LEU A 225 12.09 11.00 -2.00
CA LEU A 225 10.77 11.52 -2.34
C LEU A 225 10.84 12.70 -3.33
N LEU A 226 11.61 13.75 -2.99
CA LEU A 226 11.56 15.03 -3.71
C LEU A 226 12.00 14.95 -5.16
N PRO A 227 13.12 14.31 -5.54
CA PRO A 227 13.58 14.31 -6.94
C PRO A 227 12.58 13.71 -7.93
N ASN A 228 11.70 12.81 -7.47
CA ASN A 228 10.79 12.07 -8.32
C ASN A 228 9.34 12.59 -8.26
N ARG A 229 8.98 13.34 -7.21
CA ARG A 229 7.59 13.71 -6.93
C ARG A 229 7.37 15.20 -6.68
N LYS A 230 8.43 16.03 -6.68
CA LYS A 230 8.34 17.46 -6.38
C LYS A 230 7.27 18.17 -7.21
N GLU A 231 7.29 18.02 -8.53
CA GLU A 231 6.33 18.66 -9.43
C GLU A 231 4.90 18.17 -9.16
N THR A 232 4.73 16.86 -8.94
CA THR A 232 3.43 16.26 -8.62
C THR A 232 2.88 16.79 -7.29
N LEU A 233 3.70 16.90 -6.25
CA LEU A 233 3.30 17.38 -4.93
C LEU A 233 2.88 18.86 -4.96
N ILE A 234 3.55 19.68 -5.79
CA ILE A 234 3.15 21.07 -6.01
C ILE A 234 1.84 21.13 -6.80
N ALA A 235 1.74 20.40 -7.91
CA ALA A 235 0.56 20.41 -8.78
C ALA A 235 -0.70 19.92 -8.06
N ALA A 236 -0.56 18.94 -7.16
CA ALA A 236 -1.63 18.41 -6.34
C ALA A 236 -1.89 19.24 -5.06
N ASN A 237 -1.24 20.40 -4.90
CA ASN A 237 -1.35 21.29 -3.73
C ASN A 237 -1.02 20.62 -2.38
N VAL A 238 -0.22 19.54 -2.42
CA VAL A 238 0.22 18.81 -1.23
C VAL A 238 1.26 19.61 -0.47
N LEU A 239 2.21 20.23 -1.18
CA LEU A 239 3.25 21.10 -0.60
C LEU A 239 3.42 22.37 -1.42
N SER A 240 3.74 23.46 -0.73
CA SER A 240 4.14 24.72 -1.36
C SER A 240 5.61 24.68 -1.76
N ILE A 241 6.00 25.58 -2.67
CA ILE A 241 7.41 25.78 -3.04
C ILE A 241 8.28 26.08 -1.81
N LYS A 242 7.73 26.83 -0.84
CA LYS A 242 8.42 27.16 0.41
C LYS A 242 8.67 25.91 1.25
N GLU A 243 7.64 25.10 1.48
CA GLU A 243 7.76 23.85 2.25
C GLU A 243 8.78 22.91 1.61
N ILE A 244 8.77 22.79 0.28
CA ILE A 244 9.75 21.97 -0.44
C ILE A 244 11.18 22.47 -0.22
N ARG A 245 11.42 23.80 -0.28
CA ARG A 245 12.75 24.36 0.01
C ARG A 245 13.21 24.07 1.43
N ILE A 246 12.28 24.04 2.40
CA ILE A 246 12.60 23.69 3.78
C ILE A 246 12.99 22.22 3.89
N LEU A 247 12.28 21.31 3.21
CA LEU A 247 12.63 19.89 3.17
C LEU A 247 13.98 19.65 2.47
N GLU A 248 14.27 20.35 1.38
CA GLU A 248 15.58 20.32 0.70
C GLU A 248 16.69 20.81 1.64
N ARG A 249 16.43 21.88 2.40
CA ARG A 249 17.39 22.40 3.38
C ARG A 249 17.62 21.42 4.54
N LEU A 250 16.57 20.73 4.99
CA LEU A 250 16.68 19.68 5.99
C LEU A 250 17.59 18.55 5.52
N ASP A 251 17.38 18.04 4.30
CA ASP A 251 18.24 17.02 3.71
C ASP A 251 19.70 17.50 3.64
N GLU A 252 19.93 18.72 3.18
CA GLU A 252 21.28 19.29 3.08
C GLU A 252 21.98 19.36 4.45
N LEU A 253 21.29 19.83 5.48
CA LEU A 253 21.83 19.94 6.83
C LEU A 253 22.22 18.56 7.39
N ILE A 254 21.34 17.58 7.27
CA ILE A 254 21.53 16.25 7.85
C ILE A 254 22.56 15.45 7.04
N ASN A 255 22.38 15.37 5.73
CA ASN A 255 23.09 14.37 4.94
C ASN A 255 24.34 14.91 4.23
N THR A 256 24.38 16.21 3.91
CA THR A 256 25.56 16.84 3.29
C THR A 256 26.46 17.47 4.35
N GLN A 257 25.86 18.25 5.26
CA GLN A 257 26.60 18.98 6.28
C GLN A 257 26.79 18.21 7.59
N LYS A 258 26.14 17.04 7.73
CA LYS A 258 26.24 16.14 8.91
C LYS A 258 25.94 16.86 10.23
N LYS A 259 24.96 17.76 10.22
CA LYS A 259 24.50 18.48 11.40
C LYS A 259 23.72 17.54 12.31
N ASP A 260 23.88 17.74 13.60
CA ASP A 260 23.08 17.06 14.62
C ASP A 260 21.61 17.52 14.53
N LEU A 261 20.66 16.61 14.76
CA LEU A 261 19.23 16.94 14.71
C LEU A 261 18.79 17.91 15.81
N ASP A 262 19.56 18.03 16.89
CA ASP A 262 19.37 19.01 17.96
C ASP A 262 20.12 20.32 17.72
N SER A 263 20.79 20.47 16.57
CA SER A 263 21.42 21.72 16.19
C SER A 263 20.39 22.86 16.06
N PRO A 264 20.76 24.11 16.44
CA PRO A 264 19.88 25.27 16.27
C PRO A 264 19.37 25.43 14.84
N GLU A 265 20.20 25.10 13.84
CA GLU A 265 19.86 25.21 12.43
C GLU A 265 18.75 24.24 12.02
N VAL A 266 18.77 23.00 12.51
CA VAL A 266 17.69 22.02 12.25
C VAL A 266 16.42 22.41 12.99
N ARG A 267 16.54 22.82 14.26
CA ARG A 267 15.38 23.23 15.07
C ARG A 267 14.66 24.44 14.48
N LYS A 268 15.42 25.40 13.93
CA LYS A 268 14.84 26.59 13.29
C LYS A 268 13.92 26.23 12.11
N LEU A 269 14.15 25.11 11.43
CA LEU A 269 13.30 24.70 10.32
C LEU A 269 11.85 24.46 10.76
N TYR A 270 11.59 24.07 12.00
CA TYR A 270 10.23 23.98 12.54
C TYR A 270 9.53 25.35 12.48
N ASP A 271 10.16 26.39 13.03
CA ASP A 271 9.60 27.74 13.07
C ASP A 271 9.44 28.29 11.64
N ASP A 272 10.43 28.06 10.78
CA ASP A 272 10.39 28.49 9.38
C ASP A 272 9.26 27.76 8.60
N PHE A 273 8.94 26.50 8.94
CA PHE A 273 7.90 25.71 8.28
C PHE A 273 6.51 26.17 8.70
N PHE A 274 6.24 26.25 10.00
CA PHE A 274 4.90 26.50 10.54
C PHE A 274 4.56 27.99 10.72
N GLU A 275 5.55 28.88 10.82
CA GLU A 275 5.36 30.34 11.00
C GLU A 275 4.41 30.71 12.16
N GLY A 276 4.41 29.90 13.23
CA GLY A 276 3.53 30.10 14.38
C GLY A 276 2.08 29.65 14.19
N LYS A 277 1.72 29.04 13.04
CA LYS A 277 0.44 28.34 12.85
C LYS A 277 0.43 27.03 13.64
N ASP A 278 -0.77 26.52 13.97
CA ASP A 278 -0.93 25.20 14.58
C ASP A 278 -0.48 24.11 13.57
N PRO A 279 0.46 23.21 13.94
CA PRO A 279 0.87 22.11 13.08
C PRO A 279 -0.28 21.25 12.56
N PHE A 280 -1.34 21.03 13.35
CA PHE A 280 -2.49 20.24 12.91
C PHE A 280 -3.31 20.96 11.82
N GLU A 281 -3.50 22.27 11.95
CA GLU A 281 -4.13 23.07 10.90
C GLU A 281 -3.31 23.00 9.60
N VAL A 282 -1.98 23.10 9.71
CA VAL A 282 -1.08 23.02 8.55
C VAL A 282 -1.09 21.61 7.92
N ILE A 283 -1.13 20.55 8.72
CA ILE A 283 -1.17 19.15 8.24
C ILE A 283 -2.44 18.86 7.43
N PHE A 284 -3.60 19.32 7.92
CA PHE A 284 -4.91 19.00 7.34
C PHE A 284 -5.46 20.07 6.39
N SER A 285 -4.62 21.02 5.94
CA SER A 285 -4.97 22.03 4.94
C SER A 285 -4.13 21.89 3.67
N LEU A 286 -4.78 21.86 2.51
CA LEU A 286 -4.08 21.90 1.23
C LEU A 286 -3.64 23.32 0.88
N GLN A 287 -2.56 23.43 0.11
CA GLN A 287 -2.03 24.73 -0.31
C GLN A 287 -2.96 25.41 -1.32
N GLY A 288 -3.13 26.73 -1.22
CA GLY A 288 -3.92 27.51 -2.19
C GLY A 288 -5.45 27.45 -2.02
N LYS A 289 -5.95 26.96 -0.88
CA LYS A 289 -7.38 26.91 -0.51
C LYS A 289 -7.73 27.82 0.71
N GLU A 290 -7.01 28.92 0.92
CA GLU A 290 -7.39 29.97 1.89
C GLU A 290 -8.40 30.97 1.29
#